data_AF-A0A5E7IAW9-F1
#
_entry.id   AF-A0A5E7IAW9-F1
#
_cell.length_a   1.000
_cell.length_b   1.000
_cell.length_c   1.000
_cell.angle_alpha   90.00
_cell.angle_beta   90.00
_cell.angle_gamma   90.00
#
_symmetry.space_group_name_H-M   'P 1'
#
loop_
_entity.id
_entity.type
_entity.pdbx_description
1 polymer ?
#
loop_
_entity_poly.entity_id
_entity_poly.type
_entity_poly.pdbx_seq_one_letter_code
_entity_poly.pdbx_strand_id
1 'polypeptide(L)'
;MNLKNILSSELPEIDNSIKECVNQGQWLLFKSKSIVSSEAKMSLYLKVGTSVYALSDRGRVIREVEKPNANFRIDEMFYFSDIPKPQSLSNAPLSHMSSVA
;
A
#
# COMPACT_ATOMS: atom_id res chain seq x y z
N MET A 1 -4.36 14.08 4.89
CA MET A 1 -3.91 12.85 4.21
C MET A 1 -3.99 13.12 2.72
N ASN A 2 -2.87 13.00 2.02
CA ASN A 2 -2.80 13.17 0.56
C ASN A 2 -2.72 11.81 -0.13
N LEU A 3 -3.47 11.63 -1.20
CA LEU A 3 -3.38 10.46 -2.06
C LEU A 3 -2.43 10.76 -3.22
N LYS A 4 -1.44 9.92 -3.42
CA LYS A 4 -0.49 10.01 -4.53
C LYS A 4 -0.49 8.71 -5.32
N ASN A 5 -0.23 8.86 -6.61
CA ASN A 5 0.07 7.71 -7.46
C ASN A 5 1.55 7.74 -7.81
N ILE A 6 2.17 6.56 -7.81
CA ILE A 6 3.55 6.31 -8.20
C ILE A 6 3.57 5.22 -9.26
N LEU A 7 4.67 5.11 -10.00
CA LEU A 7 4.85 3.99 -10.92
C LEU A 7 5.38 2.77 -10.18
N SER A 8 4.99 1.57 -10.60
CA SER A 8 5.53 0.30 -10.05
C SER A 8 7.04 0.17 -10.26
N SER A 9 7.58 0.88 -11.26
CA SER A 9 9.00 0.99 -11.56
C SER A 9 9.78 1.86 -10.58
N GLU A 10 9.10 2.75 -9.82
CA GLU A 10 9.74 3.52 -8.75
C GLU A 10 10.06 2.64 -7.53
N LEU A 11 9.30 1.57 -7.32
CA LEU A 11 9.53 0.58 -6.27
C LEU A 11 9.78 -0.81 -6.89
N PRO A 12 10.87 -0.99 -7.65
CA PRO A 12 11.11 -2.20 -8.43
C PRO A 12 11.40 -3.42 -7.54
N GLU A 13 11.85 -3.21 -6.30
CA GLU A 13 12.15 -4.30 -5.37
C GLU A 13 10.91 -4.84 -4.64
N ILE A 14 9.74 -4.22 -4.82
CA ILE A 14 8.48 -4.76 -4.33
C ILE A 14 7.96 -5.79 -5.32
N ASP A 15 7.60 -6.97 -4.81
CA ASP A 15 6.92 -8.01 -5.60
C ASP A 15 5.58 -7.53 -6.16
N ASN A 16 5.25 -7.99 -7.38
CA ASN A 16 4.01 -7.58 -8.04
C ASN A 16 2.77 -7.89 -7.19
N SER A 17 2.74 -9.03 -6.48
CA SER A 17 1.63 -9.39 -5.57
C SER A 17 1.44 -8.38 -4.44
N ILE A 18 2.53 -7.82 -3.90
CA ILE A 18 2.46 -6.78 -2.86
C ILE A 18 1.87 -5.50 -3.46
N LYS A 19 2.32 -5.13 -4.66
CA LYS A 19 1.81 -3.93 -5.34
C LYS A 19 0.34 -4.06 -5.70
N GLU A 20 -0.10 -5.26 -6.10
CA GLU A 20 -1.50 -5.60 -6.31
C GLU A 20 -2.28 -5.46 -5.00
N CYS A 21 -1.82 -6.06 -3.89
CA CYS A 21 -2.48 -5.92 -2.58
C CYS A 21 -2.61 -4.46 -2.13
N VAL A 22 -1.62 -3.61 -2.41
CA VAL A 22 -1.69 -2.16 -2.16
C VAL A 22 -2.78 -1.51 -3.02
N ASN A 23 -2.83 -1.81 -4.31
CA ASN A 23 -3.84 -1.25 -5.22
C ASN A 23 -5.25 -1.77 -4.98
N GLN A 24 -5.39 -2.98 -4.45
CA GLN A 24 -6.65 -3.55 -3.98
C GLN A 24 -7.11 -2.95 -2.63
N GLY A 25 -6.28 -2.12 -2.00
CA GLY A 25 -6.57 -1.52 -0.69
C GLY A 25 -6.50 -2.51 0.47
N GLN A 26 -5.98 -3.73 0.25
CA GLN A 26 -5.75 -4.71 1.30
C GLN A 26 -4.58 -4.27 2.17
N TRP A 27 -3.52 -3.76 1.55
CA TRP A 27 -2.32 -3.25 2.21
C TRP A 27 -2.18 -1.75 1.98
N LEU A 28 -1.44 -1.08 2.88
CA LEU A 28 -1.33 0.38 2.85
C LEU A 28 0.12 0.79 2.67
N LEU A 29 0.40 1.49 1.57
CA LEU A 29 1.70 2.09 1.30
C LEU A 29 1.63 3.59 1.62
N PHE A 30 2.43 4.07 2.56
CA PHE A 30 2.27 5.45 3.06
C PHE A 30 3.57 6.08 3.53
N LYS A 31 3.56 7.41 3.65
CA LYS A 31 4.58 8.18 4.36
C LYS A 31 3.98 8.78 5.62
N SER A 32 4.78 8.79 6.68
CA SER A 32 4.42 9.40 7.96
C SER A 32 5.61 10.17 8.50
N LYS A 33 5.41 11.45 8.83
CA LYS A 33 6.40 12.27 9.53
C LYS A 33 6.42 11.97 11.03
N SER A 34 5.38 11.33 11.55
CA SER A 34 5.26 10.96 12.96
C SER A 34 6.03 9.70 13.33
N ILE A 35 6.36 8.84 12.35
CA ILE A 35 7.23 7.69 12.56
C ILE A 35 8.68 8.22 12.51
N VAL A 36 9.12 8.79 13.62
CA VAL A 36 10.49 9.29 13.78
C VAL A 36 11.43 8.09 13.89
N SER A 37 11.90 7.58 12.76
CA SER A 37 13.09 6.73 12.72
C SER A 37 14.30 7.65 12.65
N SER A 38 15.26 7.49 13.57
CA SER A 38 16.52 8.26 13.62
C SER A 38 17.41 8.13 12.37
N GLU A 39 17.01 7.31 11.40
CA GLU A 39 17.69 7.15 10.13
C GLU A 39 17.03 8.04 9.08
N ALA A 40 17.59 9.25 8.98
CA ALA A 40 17.28 10.24 7.97
C ALA A 40 17.43 9.64 6.56
N LYS A 41 16.30 9.20 5.98
CA LYS A 41 15.99 9.06 4.54
C LYS A 41 14.76 8.17 4.30
N MET A 42 14.38 7.33 5.26
CA MET A 42 13.26 6.41 5.08
C MET A 42 11.95 7.16 5.25
N SER A 43 11.26 7.39 4.13
CA SER A 43 9.96 8.05 4.14
C SER A 43 8.81 7.06 3.96
N LEU A 44 9.03 5.90 3.33
CA LEU A 44 7.97 4.96 2.96
C LEU A 44 7.81 3.81 3.95
N TYR A 45 6.54 3.49 4.22
CA TYR A 45 6.10 2.41 5.10
C TYR A 45 5.03 1.58 4.41
N LEU A 46 5.04 0.27 4.66
CA LEU A 46 4.04 -0.67 4.21
C LEU A 46 3.35 -1.28 5.43
N LYS A 47 2.04 -1.06 5.58
CA LYS A 47 1.24 -1.72 6.60
C LYS A 47 0.54 -2.94 6.02
N VAL A 48 0.78 -4.08 6.64
CA VAL A 48 0.19 -5.38 6.32
C VAL A 48 -0.52 -5.88 7.58
N GLY A 49 -1.85 -5.77 7.59
CA GLY A 49 -2.65 -6.07 8.78
C GLY A 49 -2.27 -5.20 9.97
N THR A 50 -1.69 -5.80 11.00
CA THR A 50 -1.23 -5.15 12.24
C THR A 50 0.24 -4.75 12.21
N SER A 51 1.02 -5.29 11.27
CA SER A 51 2.45 -5.04 11.14
C SER A 51 2.73 -3.86 10.21
N VAL A 52 3.78 -3.10 10.53
CA VAL A 52 4.24 -1.97 9.72
C VAL A 52 5.70 -2.19 9.39
N TYR A 53 6.03 -2.18 8.10
CA TYR A 53 7.38 -2.38 7.59
C TYR A 53 7.93 -1.07 7.04
N ALA A 54 9.18 -0.74 7.38
CA ALA A 54 9.91 0.35 6.78
C ALA A 54 10.55 -0.10 5.46
N LEU A 55 10.34 0.70 4.41
CA LEU A 55 10.85 0.40 3.07
C LEU A 55 12.03 1.32 2.71
N SER A 56 12.91 0.82 1.84
CA SER A 56 13.87 1.65 1.12
C SER A 56 13.17 2.54 0.09
N ASP A 57 13.92 3.46 -0.49
CA ASP A 57 13.51 4.28 -1.63
C ASP A 57 13.15 3.45 -2.87
N ARG A 58 13.70 2.23 -2.99
CA ARG A 58 13.39 1.27 -4.07
C ARG A 58 12.33 0.23 -3.69
N GLY A 59 11.81 0.30 -2.46
CA GLY A 59 10.72 -0.53 -1.98
C GLY A 59 11.13 -1.85 -1.31
N ARG A 60 12.42 -2.06 -1.04
CA ARG A 60 12.88 -3.21 -0.28
C ARG A 60 12.48 -3.08 1.20
N VAL A 61 11.97 -4.14 1.79
CA VAL A 61 11.72 -4.19 3.25
C VAL A 61 13.05 -4.15 3.98
N ILE A 62 13.26 -3.12 4.79
CA ILE A 62 14.49 -2.95 5.58
C ILE A 62 14.29 -3.52 6.97
N ARG A 63 13.18 -3.18 7.63
CA ARG A 63 12.85 -3.67 8.97
C ARG A 63 11.36 -3.59 9.25
N GLU A 64 10.90 -4.37 10.21
CA GLU A 64 9.60 -4.18 10.83
C GLU A 64 9.71 -3.09 11.91
N VAL A 65 8.69 -2.22 11.99
CA VAL A 65 8.58 -1.21 13.03
C VAL A 65 8.01 -1.89 14.27
N GLU A 66 8.86 -2.18 15.25
CA GLU A 66 8.42 -2.73 16.53
C GLU A 66 7.57 -1.70 17.28
N LYS A 67 6.34 -2.10 17.65
CA LYS A 67 5.33 -1.24 18.30
C LYS A 67 5.14 0.07 17.55
N PRO A 68 4.53 0.04 16.34
CA PRO A 68 4.16 1.29 15.69
C PRO A 68 3.21 1.99 16.66
N ASN A 69 3.66 3.10 17.27
CA ASN A 69 2.84 3.87 18.21
C ASN A 69 1.45 4.00 17.57
N ALA A 70 0.41 3.50 18.25
CA ALA A 70 -0.92 3.33 17.65
C ALA A 70 -1.52 4.63 17.04
N ASN A 71 -0.88 5.77 17.29
CA ASN A 71 -1.20 7.10 16.81
C ASN A 71 -0.23 7.64 15.74
N PHE A 72 0.37 6.80 14.87
CA PHE A 72 1.11 7.34 13.73
C PHE A 72 0.14 7.96 12.72
N ARG A 73 0.41 9.20 12.32
CA ARG A 73 -0.41 9.92 11.34
C ARG A 73 0.02 9.57 9.93
N ILE A 74 -0.92 9.14 9.10
CA ILE A 74 -0.67 8.96 7.66
C ILE A 74 -0.74 10.34 6.99
N ASP A 75 0.41 10.86 6.56
CA ASP A 75 0.49 12.14 5.86
C ASP A 75 0.18 11.98 4.38
N GLU A 76 0.78 10.97 3.76
CA GLU A 76 0.66 10.67 2.33
C GLU A 76 0.44 9.17 2.14
N MET A 77 -0.47 8.78 1.24
CA MET A 77 -0.72 7.39 0.88
C MET A 77 -0.49 7.21 -0.62
N PHE A 78 0.10 6.08 -1.00
CA PHE A 78 0.59 5.80 -2.33
C PHE A 78 -0.15 4.62 -2.93
N TYR A 79 -0.54 4.77 -4.19
CA TYR A 79 -1.02 3.69 -5.04
C TYR A 79 -0.18 3.61 -6.30
N PHE A 80 -0.14 2.44 -6.92
CA PHE A 80 0.51 2.27 -8.20
C PHE A 80 -0.44 2.71 -9.32
N SER A 81 -0.03 3.65 -10.18
CA SER A 81 -0.89 4.13 -11.28
C SER A 81 -1.00 3.14 -12.44
N ASP A 82 0.02 2.30 -12.60
CA ASP A 82 0.22 1.36 -13.70
C ASP A 82 -0.24 -0.06 -13.36
N ILE A 83 -0.78 -0.27 -12.16
CA ILE A 83 -1.36 -1.54 -11.74
C ILE A 83 -2.88 -1.39 -11.68
N PRO A 84 -3.65 -2.38 -12.16
CA PRO A 84 -5.11 -2.33 -12.09
C PRO A 84 -5.57 -2.16 -10.64
N LYS A 85 -6.39 -1.14 -10.41
CA LYS A 85 -7.16 -0.99 -9.18
C LYS A 85 -8.50 -1.71 -9.38
N PRO A 86 -9.11 -2.25 -8.32
CA PRO A 86 -10.45 -2.80 -8.45
C PRO A 86 -11.37 -1.70 -9.01
N GLN A 87 -12.03 -1.98 -10.14
CA GLN A 87 -13.14 -1.16 -10.62
C GLN A 87 -14.19 -1.20 -9.51
N SER A 88 -14.33 -0.10 -8.79
CA SER A 88 -15.28 0.17 -7.69
C SER A 88 -15.99 -1.05 -7.06
N LEU A 89 -15.83 -1.21 -5.75
CA LEU A 89 -16.73 -1.99 -4.88
C LEU A 89 -18.15 -1.38 -4.81
N SER A 90 -18.75 -1.01 -5.94
CA SER A 90 -20.08 -0.39 -5.97
C SER A 90 -21.09 -1.09 -6.86
N ASN A 91 -20.73 -2.10 -7.65
CA ASN A 91 -21.70 -3.01 -8.26
C ASN A 91 -21.00 -4.31 -8.65
N ALA A 92 -21.06 -5.33 -7.80
CA ALA A 92 -21.04 -6.67 -8.34
C ALA A 92 -22.33 -6.80 -9.17
N PRO A 93 -22.28 -7.00 -10.50
CA PRO A 93 -23.42 -7.58 -11.17
C PRO A 93 -23.55 -8.96 -10.53
N LEU A 94 -24.60 -9.15 -9.72
CA LEU A 94 -25.16 -10.47 -9.51
C LEU A 94 -25.44 -10.99 -10.91
N SER A 95 -24.48 -11.75 -11.46
CA SER A 95 -24.64 -12.47 -12.70
C SER A 95 -25.76 -13.45 -12.45
N HIS A 96 -26.96 -12.99 -12.82
CA HIS A 96 -28.17 -13.76 -12.97
C HIS A 96 -27.78 -14.99 -13.78
N MET A 97 -27.72 -16.15 -13.12
CA MET A 97 -27.56 -17.43 -13.78
C MET A 97 -28.77 -17.60 -14.69
N SER A 98 -28.60 -17.24 -15.96
CA SER A 98 -29.50 -17.68 -17.02
C SER A 98 -29.18 -19.15 -17.25
N SER A 99 -29.86 -20.03 -16.52
CA SER A 99 -29.95 -21.42 -16.91
C SER A 99 -31.12 -21.54 -17.87
N VAL A 100 -30.78 -21.48 -19.16
CA VAL A 100 -31.65 -21.90 -20.25
C VAL A 100 -31.41 -23.41 -20.43
N ALA A 101 -32.43 -24.22 -20.14
CA ALA A 101 -32.79 -25.48 -20.80
C ALA A 101 -33.90 -26.16 -19.98
#